data_AF-A0A957RFK8-F1
#
_entry.id   AF-A0A957RFK8-F1
#
_cell.length_a   1.000
_cell.length_b   1.000
_cell.length_c   1.000
_cell.angle_alpha   90.00
_cell.angle_beta   90.00
_cell.angle_gamma   90.00
#
_symmetry.space_group_name_H-M   'P 1'
#
loop_
_entity.id
_entity.type
_entity.pdbx_description
1 polymer ?
#
loop_
_entity_poly.entity_id
_entity_poly.type
_entity_poly.pdbx_seq_one_letter_code
_entity_poly.pdbx_strand_id
1 'polypeptide(L)'
;MKRTTILADEDLLYRLDKLAKRQKTTKSQLIREALEAYVEQRETESPPANPLLELANLAGDRAVPMDLSDGKDEELIRETVDPRLGFTQQV
;
A
#
# COMPACT_ATOMS: atom_id res chain seq x y z
N MET A 1 -24.33 0.32 -2.32
CA MET A 1 -23.72 0.43 -3.68
C MET A 1 -23.85 1.87 -4.16
N LYS A 2 -22.80 2.45 -4.76
CA LYS A 2 -22.83 3.79 -5.38
C LYS A 2 -22.67 3.65 -6.89
N ARG A 3 -23.40 4.45 -7.68
CA ARG A 3 -23.26 4.50 -9.15
C ARG A 3 -22.21 5.53 -9.53
N THR A 4 -21.21 5.12 -10.29
CA THR A 4 -20.14 6.00 -10.76
C THR A 4 -20.10 5.98 -12.28
N THR A 5 -19.85 7.13 -12.89
CA THR A 5 -19.64 7.28 -14.34
C THR A 5 -18.19 7.68 -14.56
N ILE A 6 -17.50 6.98 -15.45
CA ILE A 6 -16.10 7.22 -15.80
C ILE A 6 -16.01 7.58 -17.28
N LEU A 7 -15.05 8.43 -17.62
CA LEU A 7 -14.66 8.68 -19.01
C LEU A 7 -13.57 7.67 -19.38
N ALA A 8 -13.67 7.11 -20.58
CA ALA A 8 -12.73 6.14 -21.11
C ALA A 8 -12.65 6.28 -22.62
N ASP A 9 -11.49 5.93 -23.19
CA ASP A 9 -11.30 5.95 -24.63
C ASP A 9 -12.26 4.99 -25.34
N GLU A 10 -12.69 5.38 -26.54
CA GLU A 10 -13.64 4.61 -27.35
C GLU A 10 -13.10 3.20 -27.66
N ASP A 11 -11.81 3.11 -27.97
CA ASP A 11 -11.11 1.85 -28.20
C ASP A 11 -11.17 0.91 -26.99
N LEU A 12 -11.05 1.46 -25.78
CA LEU A 12 -11.13 0.69 -24.54
C LEU A 12 -12.56 0.16 -24.35
N LEU A 13 -13.57 1.01 -24.54
CA LEU A 13 -14.98 0.62 -24.45
C LEU A 13 -15.34 -0.49 -25.44
N TYR A 14 -14.78 -0.44 -26.65
CA TYR A 14 -14.97 -1.48 -27.67
C TYR A 14 -14.31 -2.81 -27.27
N ARG A 15 -13.09 -2.78 -26.74
CA ARG A 15 -12.40 -3.98 -26.24
C ARG A 15 -13.16 -4.62 -25.08
N LEU A 16 -13.66 -3.80 -24.15
CA LEU A 16 -14.48 -4.26 -23.02
C LEU A 16 -15.78 -4.95 -23.50
N ASP A 17 -16.42 -4.42 -24.55
CA ASP A 17 -17.61 -5.05 -25.15
C ASP A 17 -17.31 -6.44 -25.73
N LYS A 18 -16.21 -6.56 -26.48
CA LYS A 18 -15.77 -7.85 -27.02
C LYS A 18 -15.46 -8.86 -25.92
N LEU A 19 -14.78 -8.42 -24.86
CA LEU A 19 -14.42 -9.28 -23.74
C LEU A 19 -15.66 -9.77 -22.99
N ALA A 20 -16.59 -8.87 -22.67
CA ALA A 20 -17.84 -9.21 -22.00
C ALA A 20 -18.66 -10.24 -22.81
N LYS A 21 -18.76 -10.05 -24.12
CA LYS A 21 -19.42 -11.01 -25.04
C LYS A 21 -18.73 -12.37 -25.03
N ARG A 22 -17.40 -12.40 -25.12
CA ARG A 22 -16.61 -13.65 -25.12
C ARG A 22 -16.78 -14.44 -23.82
N GLN A 23 -16.83 -13.74 -22.68
CA GLN A 23 -16.95 -14.35 -21.36
C GLN A 23 -18.41 -14.58 -20.93
N LYS A 24 -19.39 -14.19 -21.76
CA LYS A 24 -20.83 -14.23 -21.44
C LYS A 24 -21.18 -13.47 -20.15
N THR A 25 -20.53 -12.33 -19.91
CA THR A 25 -20.74 -11.46 -18.74
C THR A 25 -21.20 -10.06 -19.16
N THR A 26 -21.39 -9.17 -18.18
CA THR A 26 -21.69 -7.75 -18.43
C THR A 26 -20.42 -6.90 -18.33
N LYS A 27 -20.39 -5.76 -19.04
CA LYS A 27 -19.29 -4.78 -18.92
C LYS A 27 -19.08 -4.34 -17.47
N SER A 28 -20.15 -4.06 -16.74
CA SER A 28 -20.08 -3.61 -15.35
C SER A 28 -19.44 -4.65 -14.44
N GLN A 29 -19.73 -5.93 -14.66
CA GLN A 29 -19.10 -7.00 -13.90
C GLN A 29 -17.61 -7.11 -14.22
N LEU A 30 -17.25 -7.06 -15.51
CA LEU A 30 -15.86 -7.13 -15.94
C LEU A 30 -15.04 -5.94 -15.43
N ILE A 31 -15.61 -4.73 -15.45
CA ILE A 31 -14.98 -3.52 -14.89
C ILE A 31 -14.78 -3.65 -13.38
N ARG A 32 -15.78 -4.17 -12.66
CA ARG A 32 -15.67 -4.39 -11.21
C ARG A 32 -14.54 -5.37 -10.87
N GLU A 33 -14.52 -6.53 -11.51
CA GLU A 33 -13.49 -7.56 -11.28
C GLU A 33 -12.08 -7.03 -11.61
N ALA A 34 -11.94 -6.26 -12.70
CA ALA A 34 -10.67 -5.62 -13.05
C ALA A 34 -10.23 -4.57 -12.02
N LEU A 35 -11.16 -3.79 -11.48
CA LEU A 35 -10.84 -2.80 -10.44
C LEU A 35 -10.47 -3.46 -9.11
N GLU A 36 -11.18 -4.52 -8.72
CA GLU A 36 -10.87 -5.30 -7.52
C GLU A 36 -9.46 -5.90 -7.62
N ALA A 37 -9.15 -6.58 -8.73
CA ALA A 37 -7.82 -7.16 -8.96
C ALA A 37 -6.71 -6.08 -8.98
N TYR A 38 -6.98 -4.92 -9.57
CA TYR A 38 -6.01 -3.82 -9.58
C TYR A 38 -5.73 -3.28 -8.19
N VAL A 39 -6.77 -3.10 -7.36
CA VAL A 39 -6.60 -2.63 -5.98
C VAL A 39 -5.82 -3.66 -5.16
N GLU A 40 -6.18 -4.94 -5.23
CA GLU A 40 -5.47 -6.01 -4.51
C GLU A 40 -3.98 -6.08 -4.89
N GLN A 41 -3.68 -5.99 -6.20
CA GLN A 41 -2.31 -5.97 -6.69
C GLN A 41 -1.57 -4.74 -6.15
N ARG A 42 -2.20 -3.56 -6.23
CA ARG A 42 -1.59 -2.31 -5.77
C ARG A 42 -1.36 -2.28 -4.27
N GLU A 43 -2.27 -2.81 -3.47
CA GLU A 43 -2.10 -2.93 -2.01
C GLU A 43 -0.97 -3.90 -1.66
N THR A 44 -0.69 -4.89 -2.50
CA THR A 44 0.45 -5.79 -2.33
C THR A 44 1.78 -5.11 -2.68
N GLU A 45 1.80 -4.35 -3.78
CA GLU A 45 3.00 -3.67 -4.28
C GLU A 45 3.33 -2.37 -3.52
N SER A 46 2.31 -1.72 -2.96
CA SER A 46 2.40 -0.46 -2.23
C SER A 46 1.29 -0.47 -1.19
N PRO A 47 1.50 -1.13 -0.05
CA PRO A 47 0.53 -1.16 1.02
C PRO A 47 0.10 0.27 1.32
N PRO A 48 -1.22 0.53 1.41
CA PRO A 48 -1.73 1.87 1.62
C PRO A 48 -1.02 2.43 2.84
N ALA A 49 -0.40 3.59 2.67
CA ALA A 49 0.28 4.26 3.76
C ALA A 49 -0.72 4.36 4.90
N ASN A 50 -0.38 3.74 6.03
CA ASN A 50 -1.25 3.73 7.18
C ASN A 50 -1.54 5.21 7.50
N PRO A 51 -2.81 5.65 7.53
CA PRO A 51 -3.12 7.08 7.72
C PRO A 51 -2.52 7.62 9.02
N LEU A 52 -2.28 6.75 10.01
CA LEU A 52 -1.55 7.09 11.23
C LEU A 52 -0.04 7.33 10.98
N LEU A 53 0.59 6.59 10.06
CA LEU A 53 1.99 6.78 9.64
C LEU A 53 2.17 8.02 8.76
N GLU A 54 1.17 8.36 7.93
CA GLU A 54 1.16 9.62 7.17
C GLU A 54 1.04 10.83 8.11
N LEU A 55 0.12 10.79 9.08
CA LEU A 55 -0.05 11.84 10.08
C LEU A 55 1.20 12.04 10.97
N ALA A 56 1.94 10.96 11.23
CA ALA A 56 3.15 10.99 12.03
C ALA A 56 4.41 11.43 11.24
N ASN A 57 4.30 11.78 9.95
CA ASN A 57 5.44 12.07 9.07
C ASN A 57 6.49 10.93 9.02
N LEU A 58 6.11 9.72 9.42
CA LEU A 58 6.96 8.53 9.35
C LEU A 58 6.96 7.89 7.97
N ALA A 59 5.95 8.20 7.15
CA ALA A 59 5.80 7.75 5.76
C ALA A 59 6.62 8.59 4.77
N GLY A 60 7.87 8.94 5.11
CA GLY A 60 8.79 9.47 4.11
C GLY A 60 9.19 8.36 3.12
N ASP A 61 9.41 8.72 1.85
CA ASP A 61 9.85 7.89 0.69
C ASP A 61 11.12 7.00 0.92
N ARG A 62 11.65 6.97 2.15
CA ARG A 62 12.86 6.26 2.57
C ARG A 62 12.67 5.43 3.84
N ALA A 63 11.44 5.13 4.24
CA ALA A 63 11.19 4.16 5.30
C ALA A 63 11.56 2.76 4.77
N VAL A 64 12.85 2.46 4.75
CA VAL A 64 13.33 1.09 4.60
C VAL A 64 12.82 0.35 5.83
N PRO A 65 12.00 -0.71 5.68
CA PRO A 65 11.61 -1.52 6.81
C PRO A 65 12.90 -2.03 7.45
N MET A 66 13.19 -1.53 8.64
CA MET A 66 14.38 -1.91 9.38
C MET A 66 14.11 -3.32 9.91
N ASP A 67 14.87 -4.31 9.43
CA ASP A 67 14.77 -5.68 9.90
C ASP A 67 15.32 -5.73 11.33
N LEU A 68 14.41 -5.83 12.31
CA LEU A 68 14.73 -5.91 13.74
C LEU A 68 15.04 -7.35 14.19
N SER A 69 15.09 -8.30 13.25
CA SER A 69 15.33 -9.72 13.56
C SER A 69 16.82 -10.03 13.78
N ASP A 70 17.72 -9.09 13.47
CA ASP A 70 19.17 -9.27 13.54
C ASP A 70 19.78 -8.95 14.92
N GLY A 71 18.96 -8.49 15.88
CA GLY A 71 19.35 -8.26 17.27
C GLY A 71 20.29 -7.06 17.48
N LYS A 72 20.55 -6.25 16.44
CA LYS A 72 21.40 -5.05 16.55
C LYS A 72 20.78 -3.94 17.40
N ASP A 73 19.46 -3.97 17.56
CA ASP A 73 18.70 -3.10 18.43
C ASP A 73 19.05 -3.32 19.91
N GLU A 74 19.23 -4.58 20.34
CA GLU A 74 19.69 -4.87 21.69
C GLU A 74 21.11 -4.34 21.96
N GLU A 75 22.00 -4.40 20.97
CA GLU A 75 23.36 -3.86 21.09
C GLU A 75 23.34 -2.34 21.20
N LEU A 76 22.54 -1.65 20.36
CA LEU A 76 22.40 -0.20 20.38
C LEU A 76 21.83 0.32 21.72
N ILE A 77 20.84 -0.40 22.27
CA ILE A 77 20.22 -0.05 23.56
C ILE A 77 21.25 -0.20 24.68
N ARG A 78 22.05 -1.27 24.70
CA ARG A 78 23.09 -1.46 25.72
C ARG A 78 24.19 -0.42 25.66
N GLU A 79 24.49 0.08 24.47
CA GLU A 79 25.53 1.10 24.27
C GLU A 79 25.04 2.52 24.63
N THR A 80 23.74 2.80 24.45
CA THR A 80 23.18 4.16 24.59
C THR A 80 22.43 4.38 25.91
N VAL A 81 22.01 3.31 26.59
CA VAL A 81 21.17 3.38 27.79
C VAL A 81 21.95 2.89 29.02
N ASP A 82 22.25 3.82 29.93
CA ASP A 82 22.82 3.48 31.23
C ASP A 82 21.70 2.84 32.09
N PRO A 83 21.88 1.61 32.61
CA PRO A 83 20.85 0.90 33.37
C PRO A 83 20.44 1.60 34.68
N ARG A 84 21.20 2.61 35.15
CA ARG A 84 20.85 3.40 36.35
C ARG A 84 20.28 4.78 36.01
N LEU A 85 20.60 5.34 34.86
CA LEU A 85 20.30 6.74 34.51
C LEU A 85 19.37 6.88 33.29
N GLY A 86 19.09 5.79 32.58
CA GLY A 86 18.27 5.80 31.36
C GLY A 86 19.03 6.33 30.15
N PHE A 87 18.31 6.91 29.18
CA PHE A 87 18.91 7.48 27.97
C PHE A 87 19.79 8.67 28.33
N THR A 88 21.09 8.57 28.08
CA THR A 88 21.99 9.70 28.25
C THR A 88 21.88 10.61 27.03
N GLN A 89 21.33 11.80 27.24
CA GLN A 89 21.16 12.82 26.20
C GLN A 89 22.55 13.35 25.82
N GLN A 90 23.10 12.92 24.69
CA GLN A 90 24.29 13.55 24.11
C GLN A 90 23.92 14.98 23.66
N VAL A 91 24.63 15.97 24.21
CA VAL A 91 24.71 17.35 23.69
C VAL A 91 25.74 17.40 22.57
#